data_AF-A0AA39Q8R6-F1
#
_entry.id   AF-A0AA39Q8R6-F1
#
_cell.length_a   1.000
_cell.length_b   1.000
_cell.length_c   1.000
_cell.angle_alpha   90.00
_cell.angle_beta   90.00
_cell.angle_gamma   90.00
#
_symmetry.space_group_name_H-M   'P 1'
#
loop_
_entity.id
_entity.type
_entity.pdbx_description
1 polymer ?
#
loop_
_entity_poly.entity_id
_entity_poly.type
_entity_poly.pdbx_seq_one_letter_code
_entity_poly.pdbx_strand_id
1 'polypeptide(L)'
;MTRYTIEQGNIEIAYGSDKATGYFLAVVDKRLMWEKNASKAVNGIVEKVDGGGNGSYFDLHTGLGGFGSRVSKEVIAEFMQRYGVPEDKLKLVRAGSDI
;
A
#
# COMPACT_ATOMS: atom_id res chain seq x y z
N MET A 1 -14.27 0.23 5.52
CA MET A 1 -12.99 0.42 4.82
C MET A 1 -13.32 0.84 3.40
N THR A 2 -12.67 1.89 2.91
CA THR A 2 -12.71 2.30 1.51
C THR A 2 -11.37 1.91 0.90
N ARG A 3 -11.37 1.21 -0.24
CA ARG A 3 -10.16 0.81 -0.97
C ARG A 3 -10.36 1.05 -2.46
N TYR A 4 -9.31 1.57 -3.09
CA TYR A 4 -9.18 1.76 -4.52
C TYR A 4 -7.88 1.11 -4.98
N THR A 5 -7.82 0.81 -6.27
CA THR A 5 -6.67 0.16 -6.89
C THR A 5 -6.34 0.83 -8.21
N ILE A 6 -5.05 1.01 -8.50
CA ILE A 6 -4.53 1.35 -9.83
C ILE A 6 -3.66 0.18 -10.29
N GLU A 7 -3.94 -0.33 -11.48
CA GLU A 7 -3.18 -1.41 -12.10
C GLU A 7 -2.16 -0.84 -13.09
N GLN A 8 -0.89 -1.20 -12.92
CA GLN A 8 0.25 -0.78 -13.74
C GLN A 8 1.06 -2.03 -14.17
N GLY A 9 0.40 -2.93 -14.91
CA GLY A 9 0.99 -4.20 -15.32
C GLY A 9 1.13 -5.15 -14.14
N ASN A 10 2.37 -5.47 -13.74
CA ASN A 10 2.63 -6.30 -12.55
C ASN A 10 2.56 -5.52 -11.23
N ILE A 11 2.51 -4.19 -11.29
CA ILE A 11 2.42 -3.34 -10.09
C ILE A 11 0.96 -2.99 -9.83
N GLU A 12 0.48 -3.29 -8.62
CA GLU A 12 -0.80 -2.83 -8.08
C GLU A 12 -0.55 -1.73 -7.03
N ILE A 13 -1.19 -0.58 -7.21
CA ILE A 13 -1.22 0.49 -6.21
C ILE A 13 -2.56 0.44 -5.49
N ALA A 14 -2.57 -0.04 -4.25
CA ALA A 14 -3.75 -0.05 -3.40
C ALA A 14 -3.73 1.12 -2.44
N TYR A 15 -4.83 1.89 -2.36
CA TYR A 15 -4.92 3.03 -1.45
C TYR A 15 -6.34 3.22 -0.94
N GLY A 16 -6.49 3.91 0.17
CA GLY A 16 -7.81 4.11 0.75
C GLY A 16 -7.77 4.56 2.21
N SER A 17 -8.83 4.25 2.94
CA SER A 17 -8.90 4.55 4.36
C SER A 17 -9.85 3.67 5.18
N ASP A 18 -9.53 3.53 6.46
CA ASP A 18 -10.43 3.00 7.50
C ASP A 18 -10.07 3.58 8.89
N LYS A 19 -10.85 3.20 9.92
CA LYS A 19 -10.71 3.72 11.28
C LYS A 19 -9.41 3.31 11.99
N ALA A 20 -8.85 2.15 11.64
CA ALA A 20 -7.64 1.65 12.29
C ALA A 20 -6.39 2.15 11.57
N THR A 21 -6.40 2.09 10.23
CA THR A 21 -5.25 2.42 9.38
C THR A 21 -5.14 3.91 9.04
N GLY A 22 -6.20 4.69 9.28
CA GLY A 22 -6.28 6.05 8.76
C GLY A 22 -6.31 6.00 7.23
N TYR A 23 -5.50 6.83 6.57
CA TYR A 23 -5.23 6.70 5.14
C TYR A 23 -4.08 5.72 4.93
N PHE A 24 -4.18 4.87 3.89
CA PHE A 24 -3.13 3.92 3.56
C PHE A 24 -2.77 3.95 2.07
N LEU A 25 -1.54 3.55 1.77
CA LEU A 25 -0.99 3.34 0.43
C LEU A 25 -0.12 2.08 0.49
N ALA A 26 -0.34 1.16 -0.43
CA ALA A 26 0.41 -0.08 -0.59
C ALA A 26 0.81 -0.24 -2.06
N VAL A 27 2.07 -0.59 -2.29
CA VAL A 27 2.61 -0.87 -3.63
C VAL A 27 3.01 -2.34 -3.68
N VAL A 28 2.30 -3.08 -4.52
CA VAL A 28 2.41 -4.52 -4.62
C VAL A 28 2.99 -4.88 -5.98
N ASP A 29 4.09 -5.63 -6.01
CA ASP A 29 4.59 -6.26 -7.23
C ASP A 29 4.17 -7.72 -7.27
N LYS A 30 3.32 -8.07 -8.23
CA LYS A 30 2.80 -9.44 -8.43
C LYS A 30 3.92 -10.44 -8.71
N ARG A 31 5.08 -10.00 -9.23
CA ARG A 31 6.26 -10.86 -9.44
C ARG A 31 7.00 -11.20 -8.14
N LEU A 32 6.72 -10.45 -7.07
CA LEU A 32 7.26 -10.66 -5.73
C LEU A 32 6.23 -11.33 -4.81
N MET A 33 5.16 -11.91 -5.36
CA MET A 33 4.19 -12.66 -4.57
C MET A 33 4.62 -14.10 -4.38
N TRP A 34 4.19 -14.67 -3.27
CA TRP A 34 4.36 -16.09 -2.99
C TRP A 34 3.50 -16.89 -3.96
N GLU A 35 4.09 -17.93 -4.55
CA GLU A 35 3.37 -18.80 -5.47
C GLU A 35 3.47 -20.26 -5.05
N LYS A 36 2.33 -20.97 -5.08
CA LYS A 36 2.25 -22.39 -4.70
C LYS A 36 3.17 -23.29 -5.53
N ASN A 37 3.41 -22.91 -6.79
CA ASN A 37 4.20 -23.68 -7.73
C ASN A 37 5.67 -23.22 -7.79
N ALA A 38 6.04 -22.16 -7.07
CA ALA A 38 7.43 -21.72 -6.98
C ALA A 38 8.22 -22.61 -6.02
N SER A 39 9.55 -22.61 -6.18
CA SER A 39 10.41 -23.35 -5.26
C SER A 39 10.40 -22.72 -3.86
N LYS A 40 10.63 -23.53 -2.83
CA LYS A 40 10.76 -23.04 -1.45
C LYS A 40 11.81 -21.95 -1.31
N ALA A 41 12.90 -22.03 -2.07
CA ALA A 41 13.95 -21.02 -2.05
C ALA A 41 13.46 -19.68 -2.61
N VAL A 42 12.69 -19.69 -3.71
CA VAL A 42 12.10 -18.47 -4.30
C VAL A 42 11.10 -17.84 -3.33
N ASN A 43 10.16 -18.63 -2.82
CA ASN A 43 9.18 -18.14 -1.84
C ASN A 43 9.84 -17.62 -0.56
N GLY A 44 10.90 -18.28 -0.09
CA GLY A 44 11.68 -17.80 1.05
C GLY A 44 12.46 -16.50 0.81
N ILE A 45 12.66 -16.08 -0.46
CA ILE A 45 13.18 -14.73 -0.79
C ILE A 45 12.03 -13.73 -0.83
N VAL A 46 10.90 -14.08 -1.44
CA VAL A 46 9.68 -13.26 -1.47
C VAL A 46 9.22 -12.90 -0.05
N GLU A 47 9.19 -13.88 0.85
CA GLU A 47 8.77 -13.69 2.25
C GLU A 47 9.71 -12.76 3.05
N LYS A 48 10.91 -12.46 2.53
CA LYS A 48 11.81 -11.45 3.13
C LYS A 48 11.49 -10.02 2.70
N VAL A 49 10.82 -9.85 1.56
CA VAL A 49 10.34 -8.55 1.09
C VAL A 49 9.10 -8.16 1.88
N ASP A 50 8.16 -9.10 1.97
CA ASP A 50 6.93 -9.00 2.76
C ASP A 50 6.76 -10.31 3.52
N GLY A 51 6.66 -10.26 4.86
CA GLY A 51 6.48 -11.46 5.69
C GLY A 51 5.24 -12.28 5.36
N GLY A 52 4.23 -11.68 4.72
CA GLY A 52 3.04 -12.37 4.22
C GLY A 52 3.19 -12.92 2.80
N GLY A 53 4.27 -12.60 2.10
CA GLY A 53 4.50 -12.98 0.72
C GLY A 53 3.49 -12.35 -0.26
N ASN A 54 2.87 -11.23 0.08
CA ASN A 54 1.91 -10.56 -0.81
C ASN A 54 2.60 -9.66 -1.84
N GLY A 55 3.93 -9.59 -1.83
CA GLY A 55 4.70 -8.73 -2.75
C GLY A 55 4.58 -7.24 -2.44
N SER A 56 4.05 -6.86 -1.26
CA SER A 56 3.99 -5.48 -0.83
C SER A 56 5.36 -5.02 -0.32
N TYR A 57 6.04 -4.18 -1.09
CA TYR A 57 7.38 -3.71 -0.72
C TYR A 57 7.39 -2.26 -0.23
N PHE A 58 6.26 -1.56 -0.31
CA PHE A 58 6.11 -0.18 0.15
C PHE A 58 4.70 0.06 0.68
N ASP A 59 4.58 0.07 2.01
CA ASP A 59 3.34 0.32 2.73
C ASP A 59 3.47 1.56 3.62
N LEU A 60 2.49 2.45 3.53
CA LEU A 60 2.34 3.65 4.34
C LEU A 60 0.95 3.69 4.97
N HIS A 61 0.86 4.22 6.19
CA HIS A 61 -0.41 4.48 6.86
C HIS A 61 -0.36 5.72 7.76
N THR A 62 -1.51 6.31 8.11
CA THR A 62 -1.56 7.49 9.02
C THR A 62 -2.07 7.13 10.42
N GLY A 63 -2.87 6.06 10.53
CA GLY A 63 -3.49 5.60 11.77
C GLY A 63 -2.53 4.91 12.74
N LEU A 64 -3.05 4.55 13.92
CA LEU A 64 -2.29 3.83 14.95
C LEU A 64 -2.05 2.35 14.59
N GLY A 65 -2.93 1.77 13.77
CA GLY A 65 -2.73 0.45 13.16
C GLY A 65 -2.33 0.59 11.70
N GLY A 66 -1.74 -0.45 11.11
CA GLY A 66 -1.36 -0.48 9.70
C GLY A 66 -0.12 -1.33 9.44
N PHE A 67 0.18 -1.55 8.18
CA PHE A 67 1.41 -2.21 7.71
C PHE A 67 2.43 -1.17 7.25
N GLY A 68 3.72 -1.50 7.35
CA GLY A 68 4.80 -0.63 6.93
C GLY A 68 5.05 0.56 7.85
N SER A 69 5.17 1.76 7.26
CA SER A 69 5.57 2.96 7.97
C SER A 69 4.40 3.90 8.25
N ARG A 70 4.28 4.30 9.53
CA ARG A 70 3.36 5.38 9.92
C ARG A 70 3.92 6.73 9.51
N VAL A 71 3.14 7.51 8.77
CA VAL A 71 3.52 8.83 8.24
C VAL A 71 2.41 9.86 8.43
N SER A 72 2.73 11.13 8.21
CA SER A 72 1.72 12.20 8.22
C SER A 72 0.85 12.17 6.95
N LYS A 73 -0.28 12.89 6.98
CA LYS A 73 -1.18 13.02 5.82
C LYS A 73 -0.51 13.73 4.65
N GLU A 74 0.37 14.69 4.93
CA GLU A 74 1.12 15.42 3.90
C GLU A 74 2.07 14.47 3.17
N VAL A 75 2.78 13.63 3.92
CA VAL A 75 3.74 12.66 3.36
C VAL A 75 3.01 11.58 2.54
N ILE A 76 1.92 11.00 3.05
CA ILE A 76 1.21 9.96 2.30
C ILE A 76 0.56 10.53 1.04
N ALA A 77 0.03 11.77 1.08
CA ALA A 77 -0.54 12.43 -0.09
C ALA A 77 0.50 12.68 -1.19
N GLU A 78 1.72 13.09 -0.81
CA GLU A 78 2.84 13.24 -1.74
C GLU A 78 3.19 11.92 -2.44
N PHE A 79 3.28 10.81 -1.71
CA PHE A 79 3.53 9.50 -2.33
C PHE A 79 2.34 9.02 -3.16
N MET A 80 1.11 9.19 -2.70
CA MET A 80 -0.09 8.87 -3.47
C MET A 80 -0.08 9.61 -4.82
N GLN A 81 0.29 10.89 -4.83
CA GLN A 81 0.43 11.67 -6.06
C GLN A 81 1.49 11.08 -7.00
N ARG A 82 2.67 10.69 -6.48
CA ARG A 82 3.75 10.06 -7.27
C ARG A 82 3.33 8.74 -7.91
N TYR A 83 2.47 7.98 -7.26
CA TYR A 83 1.92 6.72 -7.78
C TYR A 83 0.66 6.91 -8.65
N GLY A 84 0.25 8.15 -8.92
CA GLY A 84 -0.83 8.46 -9.86
C GLY A 84 -2.23 8.42 -9.25
N VAL A 85 -2.37 8.55 -7.92
CA VAL A 85 -3.68 8.68 -7.29
C VAL A 85 -4.36 9.98 -7.78
N PRO A 86 -5.63 9.91 -8.23
CA PRO A 86 -6.35 11.07 -8.73
C PRO A 86 -6.48 12.22 -7.71
N GLU A 87 -6.44 13.47 -8.21
CA GLU A 87 -6.45 14.67 -7.37
C GLU A 87 -7.73 14.80 -6.52
N ASP A 88 -8.88 14.30 -6.96
CA ASP A 88 -10.12 14.29 -6.16
C ASP A 88 -9.96 13.43 -4.89
N LYS A 89 -9.18 12.34 -4.97
CA LYS A 89 -8.87 11.49 -3.80
C LYS A 89 -7.83 12.16 -2.90
N LEU A 90 -6.82 12.80 -3.48
CA LEU A 90 -5.81 13.54 -2.71
C LEU A 90 -6.42 14.68 -1.89
N LYS A 91 -7.42 15.37 -2.44
CA LYS A 91 -8.18 16.41 -1.71
C LYS A 91 -8.86 15.84 -0.46
N LEU A 92 -9.40 14.63 -0.51
CA LEU A 92 -10.02 13.99 0.65
C LEU A 92 -8.98 13.67 1.73
N VAL A 93 -7.81 13.18 1.35
CA VAL A 93 -6.69 12.91 2.29
C VAL A 93 -6.25 14.19 2.98
N ARG A 94 -6.04 15.27 2.20
CA ARG A 94 -5.57 16.57 2.72
C ARG A 94 -6.62 17.27 3.58
N ALA A 95 -7.90 17.15 3.25
CA ALA A 95 -9.00 17.81 3.96
C ALA A 95 -9.54 17.01 5.15
N GLY A 96 -9.37 15.68 5.15
CA GLY A 96 -9.97 14.82 6.17
C GLY A 96 -9.30 14.94 7.54
N SER A 97 -10.11 14.90 8.59
CA SER A 97 -9.65 14.62 9.95
C SER A 97 -9.11 13.19 10.04
N ASP A 98 -8.23 12.90 11.01
CA ASP A 98 -7.88 11.52 11.31
C ASP A 98 -9.16 10.78 11.72
N ILE A 99 -9.49 9.69 11.00
CA ILE A 99 -10.74 8.91 11.16
C ILE A 99 -10.70 8.11 12.46
#